data_AF-A0A1F3ZVE0-F1
#
_entry.id   AF-A0A1F3ZVE0-F1
#
_cell.length_a   1.000
_cell.length_b   1.000
_cell.length_c   1.000
_cell.angle_alpha   90.00
_cell.angle_beta   90.00
_cell.angle_gamma   90.00
#
_symmetry.space_group_name_H-M   'P 1'
#
loop_
_entity.id
_entity.type
_entity.pdbx_description
1 polymer ?
#
loop_
_entity_poly.entity_id
_entity_poly.type
_entity_poly.pdbx_seq_one_letter_code
_entity_poly.pdbx_strand_id
1 'polypeptide(L)'
;MDVEIMKFTLTLSRWHKVAERTNAALKECEARVKAAYTNTTVSSWNKDGVEEKAADIARRAAQDLMLVEAGTRAVETIRATLAIRNAELGIAGRLAQVEGAKRRASLYKAVIEGQKPDMVRAQSVQNLPEQVNQSDWLSRRSALVVTLQTADRDLLEDLREKFSLEQSRAVRALDEIADLNRERIEIEVPKEVIEIARLAA
;
A
#
# COMPACT_ATOMS: atom_id res chain seq x y z
N MET A 1 33.61 -5.28 -19.63
CA MET A 1 33.73 -4.67 -18.30
C MET A 1 33.09 -5.65 -17.35
N ASP A 2 33.86 -6.21 -16.43
CA ASP A 2 33.32 -7.06 -15.37
C ASP A 2 32.50 -6.16 -14.44
N VAL A 3 31.20 -6.46 -14.33
CA VAL A 3 30.31 -5.79 -13.39
C VAL A 3 30.67 -6.31 -12.01
N GLU A 4 31.19 -5.45 -11.14
CA GLU A 4 31.54 -5.83 -9.78
C GLU A 4 30.26 -6.01 -8.97
N ILE A 5 30.03 -7.21 -8.44
CA ILE A 5 28.82 -7.59 -7.70
C ILE A 5 29.16 -7.72 -6.22
N MET A 6 28.34 -7.13 -5.35
CA MET A 6 28.48 -7.24 -3.90
C MET A 6 27.24 -7.86 -3.26
N LYS A 7 27.47 -8.68 -2.23
CA LYS A 7 26.41 -9.34 -1.46
C LYS A 7 26.04 -8.52 -0.23
N PHE A 8 24.74 -8.33 -0.03
CA PHE A 8 24.21 -7.70 1.18
C PHE A 8 23.20 -8.61 1.84
N THR A 9 23.20 -8.65 3.18
CA THR A 9 22.19 -9.38 3.96
C THR A 9 21.32 -8.40 4.72
N LEU A 10 20.05 -8.29 4.35
CA LEU A 10 19.08 -7.37 4.97
C LEU A 10 17.75 -8.08 5.23
N THR A 11 16.96 -7.53 6.15
CA THR A 11 15.59 -8.01 6.41
C THR A 11 14.68 -7.79 5.20
N LEU A 12 13.64 -8.60 4.99
CA LEU A 12 12.65 -8.42 3.91
C LEU A 12 12.10 -6.98 3.85
N SER A 13 11.73 -6.41 4.99
CA SER A 13 11.24 -5.02 5.07
C SER A 13 12.27 -3.98 4.60
N ARG A 14 13.56 -4.22 4.85
CA ARG A 14 14.64 -3.33 4.39
C ARG A 14 14.85 -3.46 2.89
N TRP A 15 14.80 -4.67 2.35
CA TRP A 15 14.89 -4.90 0.91
C TRP A 15 13.76 -4.25 0.12
N HIS A 16 12.53 -4.27 0.63
CA HIS A 16 11.42 -3.50 0.06
C HIS A 16 11.75 -2.01 -0.03
N LYS A 17 12.26 -1.41 1.06
CA LYS A 17 12.67 0.00 1.09
C LYS A 17 13.85 0.29 0.17
N VAL A 18 14.81 -0.62 0.05
CA VAL A 18 15.93 -0.51 -0.89
C VAL A 18 15.40 -0.43 -2.32
N ALA A 19 14.55 -1.37 -2.74
CA ALA A 19 13.96 -1.37 -4.07
C ALA A 19 13.16 -0.09 -4.37
N GLU A 20 12.40 0.43 -3.39
CA GLU A 20 11.66 1.69 -3.53
C GLU A 20 12.57 2.90 -3.73
N ARG A 21 13.61 3.04 -2.90
CA ARG A 21 14.58 4.15 -3.00
C ARG A 21 15.38 4.09 -4.28
N THR A 22 15.87 2.91 -4.67
CA THR A 22 16.58 2.71 -5.93
C THR A 22 15.69 3.14 -7.09
N ASN A 23 14.46 2.65 -7.16
CA ASN A 23 13.52 3.02 -8.23
C ASN A 23 13.23 4.54 -8.27
N ALA A 24 13.13 5.20 -7.10
CA ALA A 24 12.97 6.65 -7.04
C ALA A 24 14.20 7.40 -7.61
N ALA A 25 15.40 6.99 -7.23
CA ALA A 25 16.64 7.58 -7.74
C ALA A 25 16.82 7.35 -9.26
N LEU A 26 16.40 6.18 -9.77
CA LEU A 26 16.47 5.87 -11.20
C LEU A 26 15.58 6.79 -12.03
N LYS A 27 14.39 7.15 -11.55
CA LYS A 27 13.52 8.11 -12.25
C LYS A 27 14.18 9.47 -12.48
N GLU A 28 14.98 9.93 -11.52
CA GLU A 28 15.74 11.16 -11.68
C GLU A 28 16.83 11.02 -12.76
N CYS A 29 17.50 9.87 -12.79
CA CYS A 29 18.51 9.55 -13.83
C CYS A 29 17.86 9.47 -15.21
N GLU A 30 16.73 8.76 -15.33
CA GLU A 30 15.95 8.67 -16.57
C GLU A 30 15.54 10.04 -17.11
N ALA A 31 15.08 10.94 -16.24
CA ALA A 31 14.72 12.30 -16.61
C ALA A 31 15.93 13.08 -17.17
N ARG A 32 17.11 12.93 -16.54
CA ARG A 32 18.35 13.55 -17.02
C ARG A 32 18.81 12.99 -18.37
N VAL A 33 18.79 11.66 -18.54
CA VAL A 33 19.12 10.99 -19.81
C VAL A 33 18.21 11.49 -20.93
N LYS A 34 16.90 11.51 -20.69
CA LYS A 34 15.92 12.00 -21.67
C LYS A 34 16.18 13.46 -22.02
N ALA A 35 16.36 14.33 -21.03
CA ALA A 35 16.63 15.74 -21.28
C ALA A 35 17.91 15.93 -22.12
N ALA A 36 18.99 15.21 -21.79
CA ALA A 36 20.27 15.29 -22.48
C ALA A 36 20.19 14.84 -23.95
N TYR A 37 19.53 13.71 -24.22
CA TYR A 37 19.48 13.14 -25.58
C TYR A 37 18.34 13.65 -26.46
N THR A 38 17.26 14.22 -25.90
CA THR A 38 16.11 14.66 -26.73
C THR A 38 15.84 16.15 -26.70
N ASN A 39 16.31 16.88 -25.68
CA ASN A 39 15.90 18.28 -25.44
C ASN A 39 17.08 19.26 -25.39
N THR A 40 18.29 18.85 -25.80
CA THR A 40 19.44 19.76 -25.90
C THR A 40 19.27 20.68 -27.11
N THR A 41 19.10 21.98 -26.87
CA THR A 41 18.90 22.99 -27.92
C THR A 41 20.10 23.92 -28.05
N VAL A 42 20.37 24.36 -29.28
CA VAL A 42 21.44 25.29 -29.64
C VAL A 42 20.83 26.45 -30.43
N SER A 43 21.37 27.65 -30.28
CA SER A 43 20.97 28.87 -30.97
C SER A 43 22.16 29.55 -31.63
N SER A 44 21.90 30.48 -32.56
CA SER A 44 22.96 31.23 -33.25
C SER A 44 23.84 32.07 -32.30
N TRP A 45 23.34 32.41 -31.12
CA TRP A 45 24.00 33.28 -30.14
C TRP A 45 24.83 32.54 -29.09
N ASN A 46 24.73 31.20 -29.02
CA ASN A 46 25.45 30.39 -28.03
C ASN A 46 26.29 29.27 -28.67
N LYS A 47 26.64 29.40 -29.96
CA LYS A 47 27.33 28.39 -30.77
C LYS A 47 28.80 28.13 -30.39
N ASP A 48 29.47 29.11 -29.80
CA ASP A 48 30.88 28.99 -29.47
C ASP A 48 31.06 28.03 -28.27
N GLY A 49 31.91 27.00 -28.45
CA GLY A 49 32.16 25.97 -27.42
C GLY A 49 31.00 24.98 -27.19
N VAL A 50 30.03 24.90 -28.09
CA VAL A 50 28.89 23.96 -27.99
C VAL A 50 29.34 22.51 -28.08
N GLU A 51 30.32 22.22 -28.93
CA GLU A 51 30.80 20.85 -29.16
C GLU A 51 31.34 20.21 -27.88
N GLU A 52 32.15 20.95 -27.11
CA GLU A 52 32.69 20.50 -25.83
C GLU A 52 31.58 20.30 -24.78
N LYS A 53 30.66 21.26 -24.68
CA LYS A 53 29.49 21.15 -23.77
C LYS A 53 28.58 19.97 -24.13
N ALA A 54 28.33 19.76 -25.41
CA ALA A 54 27.51 18.64 -25.90
C ALA A 54 28.20 17.29 -25.63
N ALA A 55 29.52 17.21 -25.82
CA ALA A 55 30.30 16.02 -25.48
C ALA A 55 30.25 15.72 -23.98
N ASP A 56 30.34 16.74 -23.13
CA ASP A 56 30.20 16.58 -21.68
C ASP A 56 28.81 16.12 -21.25
N ILE A 57 27.75 16.71 -21.83
CA ILE A 57 26.35 16.31 -21.60
C ILE A 57 26.15 14.85 -22.03
N ALA A 58 26.62 14.48 -23.22
CA ALA A 58 26.49 13.13 -23.75
C ALA A 58 27.24 12.10 -22.90
N ARG A 59 28.43 12.45 -22.37
CA ARG A 59 29.21 11.57 -21.49
C ARG A 59 28.48 11.30 -20.17
N ARG A 60 27.91 12.34 -19.54
CA ARG A 60 27.13 12.21 -18.30
C ARG A 60 25.84 11.41 -18.53
N ALA A 61 25.16 11.67 -19.65
CA ALA A 61 23.95 10.93 -20.01
C ALA A 61 24.24 9.44 -20.28
N ALA A 62 25.39 9.10 -20.86
CA ALA A 62 25.80 7.71 -21.04
C ALA A 62 26.03 7.01 -19.70
N GLN A 63 26.64 7.69 -18.73
CA GLN A 63 26.84 7.18 -17.37
C GLN A 63 25.50 6.98 -16.64
N ASP A 64 24.60 7.97 -16.71
CA ASP A 64 23.26 7.86 -16.12
C ASP A 64 22.46 6.72 -16.78
N LEU A 65 22.58 6.51 -18.10
CA LEU A 65 21.92 5.41 -18.81
C LEU A 65 22.42 4.03 -18.34
N MET A 66 23.74 3.85 -18.21
CA MET A 66 24.32 2.62 -17.67
C MET A 66 23.82 2.34 -16.25
N LEU A 67 23.72 3.39 -15.42
CA LEU A 67 23.19 3.28 -14.06
C LEU A 67 21.71 2.89 -14.04
N VAL A 68 20.90 3.43 -14.96
CA VAL A 68 19.48 3.05 -15.12
C VAL A 68 19.33 1.59 -15.51
N GLU A 69 20.11 1.09 -16.46
CA GLU A 69 20.06 -0.32 -16.87
C GLU A 69 20.47 -1.26 -15.72
N ALA A 70 21.59 -0.98 -15.06
CA ALA A 70 22.07 -1.78 -13.94
C ALA A 70 21.09 -1.73 -12.74
N GLY A 71 20.59 -0.54 -12.41
CA GLY A 71 19.64 -0.34 -11.33
C GLY A 71 18.30 -1.03 -11.58
N THR A 72 17.80 -1.00 -12.81
CA THR A 72 16.54 -1.68 -13.16
C THR A 72 16.66 -3.18 -12.96
N ARG A 73 17.75 -3.81 -13.45
CA ARG A 73 18.04 -5.24 -13.24
C ARG A 73 18.20 -5.59 -11.76
N ALA A 74 18.83 -4.71 -10.98
CA ALA A 74 18.98 -4.90 -9.54
C ALA A 74 17.60 -4.87 -8.84
N VAL A 75 16.73 -3.92 -9.18
CA VAL A 75 15.37 -3.85 -8.62
C VAL A 75 14.55 -5.09 -9.01
N GLU A 76 14.65 -5.56 -10.26
CA GLU A 76 14.01 -6.80 -10.71
C GLU A 76 14.48 -8.01 -9.87
N THR A 77 15.79 -8.15 -9.67
CA THR A 77 16.38 -9.22 -8.85
C THR A 77 15.90 -9.15 -7.40
N ILE A 78 15.88 -7.96 -6.81
CA ILE A 78 15.38 -7.75 -5.45
C ILE A 78 13.91 -8.15 -5.36
N ARG A 79 13.07 -7.70 -6.29
CA ARG A 79 11.63 -7.98 -6.28
C ARG A 79 11.32 -9.46 -6.52
N ALA A 80 12.05 -10.12 -7.42
CA ALA A 80 11.91 -11.55 -7.65
C ALA A 80 12.29 -12.37 -6.41
N THR A 81 13.42 -12.04 -5.78
CA THR A 81 13.87 -12.73 -4.56
C THR A 81 12.91 -12.52 -3.40
N LEU A 82 12.41 -11.29 -3.22
CA LEU A 82 11.37 -10.98 -2.24
C LEU A 82 10.08 -11.76 -2.51
N ALA A 83 9.65 -11.88 -3.76
CA ALA A 83 8.44 -12.62 -4.11
C ALA A 83 8.56 -14.11 -3.75
N ILE A 84 9.69 -14.74 -4.08
CA ILE A 84 9.97 -16.14 -3.72
C ILE A 84 9.92 -16.32 -2.20
N ARG A 85 10.65 -15.48 -1.46
CA ARG A 85 10.74 -15.59 0.00
C ARG A 85 9.41 -15.30 0.69
N ASN A 86 8.63 -14.32 0.19
CA ASN A 86 7.30 -14.05 0.71
C ASN A 86 6.32 -15.21 0.47
N ALA A 87 6.47 -15.93 -0.65
CA ALA A 87 5.68 -17.12 -0.95
C ALA A 87 6.04 -18.28 -0.02
N GLU A 88 7.33 -18.54 0.20
CA GLU A 88 7.82 -19.57 1.13
C GLU A 88 7.35 -19.33 2.57
N LEU A 89 7.35 -18.08 3.02
CA LEU A 89 6.88 -17.69 4.35
C LEU A 89 5.35 -17.63 4.47
N GLY A 90 4.62 -17.84 3.37
CA GLY A 90 3.16 -17.81 3.34
C GLY A 90 2.56 -16.45 3.71
N ILE A 91 3.28 -15.35 3.47
CA ILE A 91 2.87 -14.00 3.88
C ILE A 91 1.52 -13.60 3.26
N ALA A 92 1.30 -13.96 1.98
CA ALA A 92 0.04 -13.68 1.30
C ALA A 92 -1.17 -14.37 1.97
N GLY A 93 -1.01 -15.62 2.39
CA GLY A 93 -2.06 -16.36 3.11
C GLY A 93 -2.40 -15.71 4.44
N ARG A 94 -1.38 -15.25 5.18
CA ARG A 94 -1.57 -14.54 6.46
C ARG A 94 -2.23 -13.18 6.27
N LEU A 95 -1.86 -12.43 5.23
CA LEU A 95 -2.52 -11.17 4.88
C LEU A 95 -4.01 -11.37 4.55
N ALA A 96 -4.35 -12.43 3.81
CA ALA A 96 -5.73 -12.78 3.53
C ALA A 96 -6.52 -13.13 4.81
N GLN A 97 -5.89 -13.80 5.78
CA GLN A 97 -6.50 -14.05 7.09
C GLN A 97 -6.77 -12.74 7.85
N VAL A 98 -5.81 -11.81 7.85
CA VAL A 98 -5.98 -10.47 8.46
C VAL A 98 -7.13 -9.73 7.80
N GLU A 99 -7.20 -9.74 6.47
CA GLU A 99 -8.28 -9.08 5.72
C GLU A 99 -9.65 -9.68 6.07
N GLY A 100 -9.75 -11.01 6.06
CA GLY A 100 -10.99 -11.71 6.44
C GLY A 100 -11.43 -11.40 7.87
N ALA A 101 -10.48 -11.38 8.81
CA ALA A 101 -10.75 -11.06 10.21
C ALA A 101 -11.18 -9.59 10.39
N LYS A 102 -10.49 -8.65 9.75
CA LYS A 102 -10.86 -7.22 9.77
C LYS A 102 -12.24 -6.99 9.15
N ARG A 103 -12.56 -7.68 8.05
CA ARG A 103 -13.88 -7.56 7.40
C ARG A 103 -15.00 -8.04 8.31
N ARG A 104 -14.84 -9.20 8.96
CA ARG A 104 -15.81 -9.72 9.94
C ARG A 104 -15.94 -8.80 11.15
N ALA A 105 -14.82 -8.36 11.72
CA ALA A 105 -14.81 -7.42 12.84
C ALA A 105 -15.51 -6.10 12.48
N SER A 106 -15.26 -5.55 11.29
CA SER A 106 -15.93 -4.34 10.81
C SER A 106 -17.44 -4.53 10.67
N LEU A 107 -17.89 -5.69 10.17
CA LEU A 107 -19.31 -6.01 10.08
C LEU A 107 -19.96 -6.10 11.47
N TYR A 108 -19.33 -6.83 12.40
CA TYR A 108 -19.85 -6.97 13.76
C TYR A 108 -19.94 -5.62 14.46
N LYS A 109 -18.89 -4.81 14.34
CA LYS A 109 -18.88 -3.42 14.84
C LYS A 109 -20.02 -2.60 14.26
N ALA A 110 -20.20 -2.63 12.93
CA ALA A 110 -21.26 -1.88 12.27
C ALA A 110 -22.66 -2.30 12.73
N VAL A 111 -22.89 -3.60 12.98
CA VAL A 111 -24.17 -4.09 13.51
C VAL A 111 -24.36 -3.64 14.96
N ILE A 112 -23.33 -3.76 15.81
CA ILE A 112 -23.39 -3.35 17.21
C ILE A 112 -23.66 -1.85 17.34
N GLU A 113 -22.92 -1.02 16.59
CA GLU A 113 -23.05 0.45 16.61
C GLU A 113 -24.30 0.94 15.88
N GLY A 114 -24.80 0.15 14.92
CA GLY A 114 -26.02 0.42 14.18
C GLY A 114 -27.30 0.26 15.01
N GLN A 115 -27.27 -0.52 16.10
CA GLN A 115 -28.39 -0.65 17.03
C GLN A 115 -28.39 0.48 18.06
N LYS A 116 -28.91 1.63 17.66
CA LYS A 116 -28.95 2.83 18.50
C LYS A 116 -30.04 2.75 19.58
N PRO A 117 -29.88 3.44 20.72
CA PRO A 117 -30.86 3.44 21.82
C PRO A 117 -32.24 4.01 21.45
N ASP A 118 -32.33 4.85 20.41
CA ASP A 118 -33.55 5.48 19.91
C ASP A 118 -34.34 4.60 18.91
N MET A 119 -33.83 3.41 18.58
CA MET A 119 -34.53 2.47 17.71
C MET A 119 -35.70 1.79 18.43
N VAL A 120 -36.79 1.60 17.70
CA VAL A 120 -38.04 1.06 18.24
C VAL A 120 -38.01 -0.47 18.20
N ARG A 121 -38.27 -1.13 19.33
CA ARG A 121 -38.40 -2.59 19.34
C ARG A 121 -39.65 -3.03 18.61
N ALA A 122 -39.60 -4.19 17.96
CA ALA A 122 -40.73 -4.74 17.21
C ALA A 122 -42.03 -4.82 18.04
N GLN A 123 -41.94 -5.16 19.33
CA GLN A 123 -43.12 -5.23 20.22
C GLN A 123 -43.74 -3.86 20.52
N SER A 124 -42.94 -2.78 20.43
CA SER A 124 -43.38 -1.40 20.72
C SER A 124 -43.98 -0.69 19.52
N VAL A 125 -43.96 -1.30 18.33
CA VAL A 125 -44.50 -0.72 17.09
C VAL A 125 -45.99 -0.47 17.18
N GLN A 126 -46.74 -1.32 17.88
CA GLN A 126 -48.18 -1.17 18.10
C GLN A 126 -48.53 0.06 18.96
N ASN A 127 -47.56 0.59 19.71
CA ASN A 127 -47.72 1.76 20.57
C ASN A 127 -47.28 3.06 19.88
N LEU A 128 -46.93 3.00 18.59
CA LEU A 128 -46.61 4.20 17.83
C LEU A 128 -47.88 5.02 17.61
N PRO A 129 -47.81 6.36 17.74
CA PRO A 129 -48.97 7.20 17.51
C PRO A 129 -49.45 7.02 16.07
N GLU A 130 -50.74 6.72 15.91
CA GLU A 130 -51.36 6.73 14.59
C GLU A 130 -51.20 8.11 13.96
N GLN A 131 -50.83 8.15 12.68
CA GLN A 131 -50.75 9.42 11.98
C GLN A 131 -52.14 10.06 11.95
N VAL A 132 -52.28 11.20 12.63
CA VAL A 132 -53.49 12.01 12.54
C VAL A 132 -53.64 12.44 11.08
N ASN A 133 -54.72 12.01 10.44
CA ASN A 133 -55.06 12.33 9.05
C ASN A 133 -55.07 13.85 8.85
N GLN A 134 -53.96 14.42 8.40
CA GLN A 134 -53.97 15.73 7.75
C GLN A 134 -54.23 15.48 6.27
N SER A 135 -55.47 15.77 5.89
CA SER A 135 -56.03 15.73 4.55
C SER A 135 -55.28 16.66 3.60
N ASP A 136 -54.08 16.26 3.19
CA ASP A 136 -53.35 16.90 2.11
C ASP A 136 -52.49 15.86 1.41
N TRP A 137 -52.55 15.81 0.08
CA TRP A 137 -51.77 14.91 -0.78
C TRP A 137 -50.25 15.04 -0.59
N LEU A 138 -49.77 16.15 -0.02
CA LEU A 138 -48.38 16.36 0.45
C LEU A 138 -48.02 15.55 1.70
N SER A 139 -49.01 15.13 2.49
CA SER A 139 -48.87 14.45 3.79
C SER A 139 -48.38 12.99 3.68
N ARG A 140 -48.48 12.37 2.48
CA ARG A 140 -47.87 11.05 2.23
C ARG A 140 -46.33 11.05 2.32
N ARG A 141 -45.69 12.22 2.20
CA ARG A 141 -44.23 12.38 2.39
C ARG A 141 -43.83 12.63 3.85
N SER A 142 -44.78 12.92 4.73
CA SER A 142 -44.57 13.11 6.18
C SER A 142 -44.98 11.88 6.99
N ALA A 143 -44.88 10.69 6.40
CA ALA A 143 -45.05 9.43 7.12
C ALA A 143 -44.06 9.37 8.30
N LEU A 144 -44.51 9.02 9.51
CA LEU A 144 -43.63 8.78 10.65
C LEU A 144 -42.75 7.57 10.31
N VAL A 145 -41.49 7.82 9.99
CA VAL A 145 -40.50 6.77 9.73
C VAL A 145 -39.77 6.47 11.03
N VAL A 146 -39.93 5.25 11.52
CA VAL A 146 -39.18 4.74 12.68
C VAL A 146 -38.18 3.69 12.23
N THR A 147 -37.01 3.67 12.88
CA THR A 147 -36.00 2.62 12.63
C THR A 147 -36.20 1.51 13.67
N LEU A 148 -36.35 0.27 13.22
CA LEU A 148 -36.62 -0.86 14.11
C LEU A 148 -35.34 -1.49 14.65
N GLN A 149 -35.31 -1.73 15.96
CA GLN A 149 -34.31 -2.58 16.59
C GLN A 149 -34.67 -4.04 16.31
N THR A 150 -34.00 -4.66 15.34
CA THR A 150 -34.30 -6.02 14.88
C THR A 150 -33.39 -7.08 15.50
N ALA A 151 -32.20 -6.69 15.96
CA ALA A 151 -31.31 -7.58 16.68
C ALA A 151 -31.73 -7.65 18.16
N ASP A 152 -31.84 -8.86 18.68
CA ASP A 152 -32.05 -9.07 20.12
C ASP A 152 -30.76 -8.84 20.91
N ARG A 153 -30.91 -8.85 22.24
CA ARG A 153 -29.80 -8.58 23.14
C ARG A 153 -28.74 -9.68 23.08
N ASP A 154 -29.15 -10.93 23.03
CA ASP A 154 -28.26 -12.09 23.06
C ASP A 154 -27.38 -12.12 21.80
N LEU A 155 -27.95 -11.83 20.63
CA LEU A 155 -27.21 -11.66 19.38
C LEU A 155 -26.19 -10.52 19.48
N LEU A 156 -26.53 -9.39 20.12
CA LEU A 156 -25.60 -8.28 20.27
C LEU A 156 -24.46 -8.59 21.24
N GLU A 157 -24.71 -9.35 22.30
CA GLU A 157 -23.68 -9.84 23.22
C GLU A 157 -22.75 -10.84 22.49
N ASP A 158 -23.32 -11.82 21.78
CA ASP A 158 -22.59 -12.75 20.90
C ASP A 158 -21.70 -12.03 19.88
N LEU A 159 -22.22 -10.99 19.23
CA LEU A 159 -21.47 -10.21 18.25
C LEU A 159 -20.32 -9.42 18.87
N ARG A 160 -20.46 -8.96 20.12
CA ARG A 160 -19.36 -8.28 20.85
C ARG A 160 -18.23 -9.25 21.15
N GLU A 161 -18.55 -10.47 21.56
CA GLU A 161 -17.55 -11.52 21.77
C GLU A 161 -16.84 -11.90 20.47
N LYS A 162 -17.61 -12.15 19.40
CA LYS A 162 -17.07 -12.44 18.07
C LYS A 162 -16.22 -11.29 17.53
N PHE A 163 -16.63 -10.03 17.77
CA PHE A 163 -15.86 -8.85 17.41
C PHE A 163 -14.50 -8.83 18.10
N SER A 164 -14.47 -9.01 19.42
CA SER A 164 -13.22 -9.06 20.20
C SER A 164 -12.29 -10.16 19.69
N LEU A 165 -12.84 -11.36 19.46
CA LEU A 165 -12.09 -12.51 18.94
C LEU A 165 -11.47 -12.24 17.57
N GLU A 166 -12.24 -11.69 16.62
CA GLU A 166 -11.72 -11.37 15.28
C GLU A 166 -10.69 -10.25 15.32
N GLN A 167 -10.82 -9.28 16.22
CA GLN A 167 -9.79 -8.27 16.46
C GLN A 167 -8.49 -8.90 16.95
N SER A 168 -8.56 -9.77 17.96
CA SER A 168 -7.38 -10.47 18.49
C SER A 168 -6.72 -11.36 17.43
N ARG A 169 -7.52 -12.05 16.60
CA ARG A 169 -7.01 -12.83 15.46
C ARG A 169 -6.25 -11.97 14.46
N ALA A 170 -6.81 -10.81 14.08
CA ALA A 170 -6.17 -9.89 13.15
C ALA A 170 -4.85 -9.33 13.72
N VAL A 171 -4.82 -8.97 15.01
CA VAL A 171 -3.60 -8.47 15.67
C VAL A 171 -2.52 -9.54 15.72
N ARG A 172 -2.84 -10.75 16.18
CA ARG A 172 -1.87 -11.86 16.23
C ARG A 172 -1.29 -12.16 14.84
N ALA A 173 -2.13 -12.23 13.81
CA ALA A 173 -1.66 -12.50 12.46
C ALA A 173 -0.77 -11.36 11.91
N LEU A 174 -1.02 -10.11 12.29
CA LEU A 174 -0.16 -8.98 11.96
C LEU A 174 1.20 -9.06 12.67
N ASP A 175 1.22 -9.44 13.94
CA ASP A 175 2.46 -9.64 14.70
C ASP A 175 3.30 -10.76 14.07
N GLU A 176 2.66 -11.88 13.71
CA GLU A 176 3.33 -12.98 13.01
C GLU A 176 3.91 -12.53 11.66
N ILE A 177 3.19 -11.70 10.88
CA ILE A 177 3.73 -11.12 9.64
C ILE A 177 4.91 -10.17 9.93
N ALA A 178 4.83 -9.38 11.00
CA ALA A 178 5.91 -8.48 11.39
C ALA A 178 7.19 -9.24 11.75
N ASP A 179 7.06 -10.39 12.43
CA ASP A 179 8.18 -11.26 12.75
C ASP A 179 8.76 -11.93 11.49
N LEU A 180 7.92 -12.44 10.59
CA LEU A 180 8.38 -12.98 9.30
C LEU A 180 9.14 -11.93 8.48
N ASN A 181 8.70 -10.67 8.53
CA ASN A 181 9.35 -9.56 7.85
C ASN A 181 10.74 -9.19 8.40
N ARG A 182 11.12 -9.71 9.58
CA ARG A 182 12.47 -9.60 10.15
C ARG A 182 13.44 -10.64 9.59
N GLU A 183 12.95 -11.64 8.86
CA GLU A 183 13.77 -12.63 8.18
C GLU A 183 14.77 -11.94 7.26
N ARG A 184 16.03 -12.39 7.30
CA ARG A 184 17.12 -11.79 6.54
C ARG A 184 17.40 -12.62 5.29
N ILE A 185 17.53 -11.94 4.17
CA ILE A 185 17.87 -12.57 2.89
C ILE A 185 19.10 -11.89 2.31
N GLU A 186 19.94 -12.69 1.68
CA GLU A 186 21.11 -12.25 0.94
C GLU A 186 20.73 -11.97 -0.52
N ILE A 187 21.10 -10.80 -1.04
CA ILE A 187 20.92 -10.45 -2.45
C ILE A 187 22.21 -9.82 -2.99
N GLU A 188 22.55 -10.23 -4.20
CA GLU A 188 23.65 -9.69 -5.01
C GLU A 188 23.22 -8.40 -5.70
N VAL A 189 24.03 -7.34 -5.55
CA VAL A 189 23.77 -6.01 -6.08
C VAL A 189 25.00 -5.49 -6.84
N PRO A 190 24.84 -4.98 -8.08
CA PRO A 190 25.93 -4.34 -8.81
C PRO A 190 26.48 -3.11 -8.06
N LYS A 191 27.80 -2.91 -8.11
CA LYS A 191 28.49 -1.83 -7.40
C LYS A 191 27.98 -0.45 -7.75
N GLU A 192 27.62 -0.24 -9.01
CA GLU A 192 27.09 1.02 -9.54
C GLU A 192 25.79 1.43 -8.83
N VAL A 193 25.03 0.45 -8.32
CA VAL A 193 23.71 0.66 -7.70
C VAL A 193 23.81 0.90 -6.19
N ILE A 194 24.95 0.57 -5.57
CA ILE A 194 25.12 0.60 -4.10
C ILE A 194 24.87 2.00 -3.52
N GLU A 195 25.39 3.05 -4.18
CA GLU A 195 25.28 4.42 -3.72
C GLU A 195 23.82 4.91 -3.78
N ILE A 196 23.15 4.76 -4.92
CA ILE A 196 21.74 5.15 -5.09
C ILE A 196 20.79 4.33 -4.23
N ALA A 197 21.13 3.07 -3.97
CA ALA A 197 20.39 2.18 -3.08
C ALA A 197 20.61 2.50 -1.59
N ARG A 198 21.59 3.36 -1.26
CA ARG A 198 22.06 3.65 0.10
C ARG A 198 22.40 2.37 0.88
N LEU A 199 23.21 1.53 0.24
CA LEU A 199 23.71 0.26 0.79
C LEU A 199 25.15 0.37 1.32
N ALA A 200 25.90 1.40 0.90
CA ALA A 200 27.15 1.79 1.56
C ALA A 200 26.84 2.41 2.92
N ALA A 201 27.52 1.93 3.96
CA ALA A 201 27.38 2.36 5.34
C ALA A 201 27.80 3.81 5.56
#